data_AF-A0A850CLY3-F1
#
_entry.id   AF-A0A850CLY3-F1
#
_cell.length_a   1.000
_cell.length_b   1.000
_cell.length_c   1.000
_cell.angle_alpha   90.00
_cell.angle_beta   90.00
_cell.angle_gamma   90.00
#
_symmetry.space_group_name_H-M   'P 1'
#
loop_
_entity.id
_entity.type
_entity.pdbx_description
1 polymer ?
#
loop_
_entity_poly.entity_id
_entity_poly.type
_entity_poly.pdbx_seq_one_letter_code
_entity_poly.pdbx_strand_id
1 'polypeptide(L)'
;AVPQPAWHLLTDGLAWALAAHAALAAAAYALALARGRVTSVAALTFATETVVPALVGLLALGDRVQPRRGPLAAAAFVVTLAGCIALARRAEPGGAPEGAGTSVQEPGRAPAR
;
A
#
# COMPACT_ATOMS: atom_id res chain seq x y z
N ALA A 1 27.86 9.84 -21.21
CA ALA A 1 27.99 8.57 -20.46
C ALA A 1 27.81 7.43 -21.45
N VAL A 2 28.74 6.49 -21.54
CA VAL A 2 28.57 5.29 -22.39
C VAL A 2 27.47 4.44 -21.75
N PRO A 3 26.38 4.08 -22.47
CA PRO A 3 25.36 3.20 -21.93
C PRO A 3 26.01 1.89 -21.50
N GLN A 4 25.96 1.61 -20.19
CA GLN A 4 26.40 0.32 -19.69
C GLN A 4 25.36 -0.71 -20.13
N PRO A 5 25.77 -1.87 -20.67
CA PRO A 5 24.83 -2.85 -21.11
C PRO A 5 24.11 -3.47 -19.89
N ALA A 6 22.79 -3.62 -19.99
CA ALA A 6 21.92 -4.00 -18.86
C ALA A 6 22.25 -5.36 -18.23
N TRP A 7 23.00 -6.22 -18.93
CA TRP A 7 23.42 -7.52 -18.40
C TRP A 7 24.33 -7.41 -17.17
N HIS A 8 25.02 -6.28 -16.95
CA HIS A 8 25.84 -6.08 -15.75
C HIS A 8 25.04 -6.17 -14.44
N LEU A 9 23.73 -5.86 -14.47
CA LEU A 9 22.87 -5.96 -13.29
C LEU A 9 22.75 -7.39 -12.78
N LEU A 10 22.92 -8.41 -13.64
CA LEU A 10 22.90 -9.82 -13.25
C LEU A 10 24.04 -10.19 -12.31
N THR A 11 25.13 -9.43 -12.32
CA THR A 11 26.30 -9.63 -11.45
C THR A 11 26.36 -8.65 -10.27
N ASP A 12 25.45 -7.67 -10.21
CA ASP A 12 25.42 -6.66 -9.16
C ASP A 12 24.64 -7.18 -7.94
N GLY A 13 25.33 -7.30 -6.80
CA GLY A 13 24.73 -7.75 -5.55
C GLY A 13 23.62 -6.82 -5.04
N LEU A 14 23.71 -5.50 -5.29
CA LEU A 14 22.67 -4.55 -4.88
C LEU A 14 21.39 -4.74 -5.71
N ALA A 15 21.52 -5.00 -7.01
CA ALA A 15 20.38 -5.29 -7.88
C ALA A 15 19.62 -6.53 -7.39
N TRP A 16 20.34 -7.59 -7.03
CA TRP A 16 19.74 -8.80 -6.45
C TRP A 16 19.14 -8.57 -5.07
N ALA A 17 19.77 -7.79 -4.20
CA ALA A 17 19.21 -7.46 -2.89
C ALA A 17 17.89 -6.68 -3.02
N LEU A 18 17.82 -5.72 -3.94
CA LEU A 18 16.59 -4.97 -4.24
C LEU A 18 15.51 -5.88 -4.85
N ALA A 19 15.88 -6.77 -5.78
CA ALA A 19 14.94 -7.72 -6.37
C ALA A 19 14.37 -8.69 -5.31
N ALA A 20 15.21 -9.23 -4.44
CA ALA A 20 14.79 -10.08 -3.33
C ALA A 20 13.88 -9.34 -2.36
N HIS A 21 14.21 -8.08 -2.02
CA HIS A 21 13.37 -7.23 -1.18
C HIS A 21 12.01 -6.97 -1.84
N ALA A 22 11.97 -6.64 -3.13
CA ALA A 22 10.73 -6.41 -3.87
C ALA A 22 9.86 -7.68 -3.90
N ALA A 23 10.46 -8.85 -4.13
CA ALA A 23 9.74 -10.12 -4.09
C ALA A 23 9.15 -10.42 -2.69
N LEU A 24 9.93 -10.19 -1.63
CA LEU A 24 9.48 -10.36 -0.25
C LEU A 24 8.36 -9.38 0.10
N ALA A 25 8.51 -8.11 -0.28
CA ALA A 25 7.50 -7.08 -0.08
C ALA A 25 6.20 -7.42 -0.81
N ALA A 26 6.28 -7.86 -2.08
CA ALA A 26 5.11 -8.28 -2.86
C ALA A 26 4.40 -9.48 -2.22
N ALA A 27 5.16 -10.49 -1.75
CA ALA A 27 4.59 -11.64 -1.05
C ALA A 27 3.89 -11.23 0.26
N ALA A 28 4.54 -10.39 1.07
CA ALA A 28 3.97 -9.86 2.31
C ALA A 28 2.71 -9.01 2.04
N TYR A 29 2.73 -8.18 1.00
CA TYR A 29 1.61 -7.37 0.58
C TYR A 29 0.43 -8.22 0.11
N ALA A 30 0.67 -9.21 -0.76
CA ALA A 30 -0.35 -10.17 -1.19
C ALA A 30 -0.96 -10.92 0.00
N LEU A 31 -0.13 -11.32 0.96
CA LEU A 31 -0.56 -11.99 2.18
C LEU A 31 -1.39 -11.07 3.09
N ALA A 32 -1.05 -9.79 3.16
CA ALA A 32 -1.83 -8.78 3.87
C ALA A 32 -3.18 -8.54 3.19
N LEU A 33 -3.22 -8.49 1.85
CA LEU A 33 -4.45 -8.39 1.08
C LEU A 33 -5.36 -9.62 1.26
N ALA A 34 -4.78 -10.81 1.39
CA ALA A 34 -5.55 -12.04 1.64
C ALA A 34 -6.24 -12.07 3.02
N ARG A 35 -5.73 -11.32 4.00
CA ARG A 35 -6.25 -11.29 5.38
C ARG A 35 -6.94 -9.97 5.76
N GLY A 36 -6.79 -8.97 4.91
CA GLY A 36 -7.07 -7.59 5.23
C GLY A 36 -8.01 -6.92 4.25
N ARG A 37 -8.45 -5.76 4.68
CA ARG A 37 -9.26 -4.80 3.94
C ARG A 37 -8.40 -4.17 2.84
N VAL A 38 -8.70 -4.44 1.57
CA VAL A 38 -7.82 -4.14 0.41
C VAL A 38 -7.40 -2.67 0.38
N THR A 39 -8.35 -1.76 0.56
CA THR A 39 -8.08 -0.32 0.54
C THR A 39 -7.24 0.10 1.75
N SER A 40 -7.53 -0.46 2.92
CA SER A 40 -6.76 -0.18 4.14
C SER A 40 -5.32 -0.67 4.04
N VAL A 41 -5.11 -1.88 3.50
CA VAL A 41 -3.79 -2.48 3.30
C VAL A 41 -2.98 -1.67 2.29
N ALA A 42 -3.56 -1.34 1.12
CA ALA A 42 -2.92 -0.53 0.10
C ALA A 42 -2.49 0.85 0.63
N ALA A 43 -3.39 1.52 1.35
CA ALA A 43 -3.11 2.83 1.91
C ALA A 43 -1.95 2.80 2.92
N LEU A 44 -1.90 1.78 3.79
CA LEU A 44 -0.83 1.64 4.77
C LEU A 44 0.52 1.32 4.10
N THR A 45 0.52 0.49 3.06
CA THR A 45 1.72 0.17 2.29
C THR A 45 2.31 1.41 1.63
N PHE A 46 1.52 2.18 0.87
CA PHE A 46 2.01 3.40 0.23
C PHE A 46 2.41 4.48 1.22
N ALA A 47 1.68 4.60 2.34
CA ALA A 47 2.08 5.47 3.44
C ALA A 47 3.47 5.10 3.97
N THR A 48 3.72 3.81 4.19
CA THR A 48 5.02 3.32 4.69
C THR A 48 6.13 3.56 3.66
N GLU A 49 5.89 3.25 2.39
CA GLU A 49 6.81 3.51 1.27
C GLU A 49 7.07 5.00 1.04
N THR A 50 6.24 5.90 1.55
CA THR A 50 6.48 7.34 1.49
C THR A 50 7.26 7.81 2.72
N VAL A 51 6.83 7.39 3.91
CA VAL A 51 7.38 7.83 5.19
C VAL A 51 8.81 7.33 5.37
N VAL A 52 9.09 6.06 5.07
CA VAL A 52 10.41 5.46 5.31
C VAL A 52 11.48 6.13 4.44
N PRO A 53 11.34 6.25 3.11
CA PRO A 53 12.34 6.93 2.28
C PRO A 53 12.48 8.40 2.62
N ALA A 54 11.39 9.10 2.98
CA ALA A 54 11.47 10.48 3.43
C ALA A 54 12.31 10.63 4.71
N LEU A 55 12.12 9.74 5.68
CA LEU A 55 12.94 9.72 6.90
C LEU A 55 14.41 9.39 6.59
N VAL A 56 14.66 8.40 5.73
CA VAL A 56 16.02 8.05 5.30
C VAL A 56 16.68 9.23 4.58
N GLY A 57 15.95 9.94 3.70
CA GLY A 57 16.39 11.16 3.03
C GLY A 57 16.86 12.22 4.02
N LEU A 58 16.02 12.55 4.99
CA LEU A 58 16.27 13.59 5.99
C LEU A 58 17.38 13.22 6.99
N LEU A 59 17.39 11.96 7.46
CA LEU A 59 18.28 11.54 8.55
C LEU A 59 19.64 11.02 8.07
N ALA A 60 19.69 10.36 6.90
CA ALA A 60 20.89 9.67 6.43
C ALA A 60 21.49 10.31 5.16
N LEU A 61 20.67 10.83 4.24
CA LEU A 61 21.15 11.42 2.97
C LEU A 61 21.34 12.94 3.06
N GLY A 62 20.82 13.57 4.12
CA GLY A 62 21.00 14.99 4.38
C GLY A 62 20.02 15.90 3.61
N ASP A 63 18.87 15.38 3.17
CA ASP A 63 17.81 16.21 2.59
C ASP A 63 17.41 17.33 3.54
N ARG A 64 17.24 18.54 3.00
CA ARG A 64 16.90 19.73 3.81
C ARG A 64 15.64 20.40 3.34
N VAL A 65 14.74 20.62 4.30
CA VAL A 65 13.61 21.53 4.16
C VAL A 65 14.13 22.97 4.27
N GLN A 66 13.56 23.91 3.51
CA GLN A 66 13.95 25.33 3.53
C GLN A 66 14.07 25.85 4.99
N PRO A 67 15.10 26.65 5.36
CA PRO A 67 15.51 26.92 6.76
C PRO A 67 14.48 27.54 7.73
N ARG A 68 13.24 27.80 7.32
CA ARG A 68 12.14 28.28 8.19
C ARG A 68 10.86 27.46 8.10
N ARG A 69 10.84 26.42 7.26
CA ARG A 69 9.64 25.63 6.95
C ARG A 69 9.65 24.23 7.56
N GLY A 70 10.72 23.82 8.26
CA GLY A 70 10.85 22.49 8.85
C GLY A 70 9.64 22.06 9.71
N PRO A 71 9.26 22.83 10.75
CA PRO A 71 8.12 22.48 11.59
C PRO A 71 6.79 22.46 10.83
N LEU A 72 6.59 23.42 9.91
CA LEU A 72 5.40 23.48 9.06
C LEU A 72 5.31 22.27 8.12
N ALA A 73 6.43 21.87 7.53
CA ALA A 73 6.51 20.70 6.65
C ALA A 73 6.22 19.41 7.42
N ALA A 74 6.80 19.25 8.62
CA ALA A 74 6.51 18.11 9.49
C ALA A 74 5.03 18.05 9.88
N ALA A 75 4.44 19.19 10.29
CA ALA A 75 3.02 19.26 10.61
C ALA A 75 2.13 18.92 9.40
N ALA A 76 2.41 19.50 8.22
CA ALA A 76 1.68 19.22 6.99
C ALA A 76 1.79 17.74 6.57
N PHE A 77 2.97 17.15 6.73
CA PHE A 77 3.20 15.74 6.47
C PHE A 77 2.36 14.84 7.39
N VAL A 78 2.39 15.11 8.70
CA VAL A 78 1.59 14.38 9.70
C VAL A 78 0.09 14.52 9.43
N VAL A 79 -0.39 15.72 9.12
CA VAL A 79 -1.80 15.98 8.78
C VAL A 79 -2.20 15.22 7.52
N THR A 80 -1.34 15.20 6.49
CA THR A 80 -1.59 14.45 5.25
C THR A 80 -1.69 12.96 5.52
N LEU A 81 -0.73 12.39 6.25
CA LEU A 81 -0.72 10.97 6.60
C LEU A 81 -1.96 10.58 7.41
N ALA A 82 -2.32 11.39 8.41
CA ALA A 82 -3.53 11.18 9.20
C ALA A 82 -4.80 11.22 8.33
N GLY A 83 -4.87 12.17 7.39
CA GLY A 83 -5.96 12.28 6.42
C GLY A 83 -6.08 11.05 5.53
N CYS A 84 -4.97 10.59 4.93
CA CYS A 84 -4.93 9.38 4.10
C CYS A 84 -5.40 8.15 4.88
N ILE A 85 -4.92 7.95 6.11
CA ILE A 85 -5.32 6.82 6.97
C ILE A 85 -6.80 6.92 7.33
N ALA A 86 -7.30 8.10 7.69
CA ALA A 86 -8.70 8.31 8.03
C ALA A 86 -9.63 8.03 6.84
N LEU A 87 -9.26 8.48 5.63
CA LEU A 87 -10.00 8.20 4.41
C LEU A 87 -10.00 6.71 4.07
N ALA A 88 -8.84 6.06 4.13
CA ALA A 88 -8.71 4.63 3.85
C ALA A 88 -9.57 3.78 4.79
N ARG A 89 -9.63 4.13 6.08
CA ARG A 89 -10.49 3.45 7.06
C ARG A 89 -11.98 3.58 6.78
N ARG A 90 -12.42 4.67 6.15
CA ARG A 90 -13.83 4.93 5.81
C ARG A 90 -14.21 4.49 4.41
N ALA A 91 -13.24 4.22 3.54
CA ALA A 91 -13.47 3.86 2.15
C ALA A 91 -14.18 2.50 1.99
N GLU A 92 -14.14 1.67 3.01
CA GLU A 92 -14.71 0.35 2.92
C GLU A 92 -16.07 0.27 3.63
N PRO A 93 -17.12 -0.23 2.97
CA PRO A 93 -18.43 -0.40 3.58
C PRO A 93 -18.30 -1.23 4.87
N GLY A 94 -18.96 -0.78 5.94
CA GLY A 94 -19.11 -1.60 7.14
C GLY A 94 -19.73 -2.93 6.70
N GLY A 95 -19.13 -4.05 7.10
CA GLY A 95 -19.54 -5.38 6.67
C GLY A 95 -21.04 -5.55 6.86
N ALA A 96 -21.80 -5.43 5.77
CA ALA A 96 -23.14 -5.96 5.74
C ALA A 96 -22.97 -7.47 5.96
N PRO A 97 -23.71 -8.09 6.90
CA PRO A 97 -23.64 -9.53 7.08
C PRO A 97 -24.01 -10.17 5.74
N GLU A 98 -23.03 -10.82 5.13
CA GLU A 98 -23.15 -11.61 3.92
C GLU A 98 -23.96 -12.87 4.27
N GLY A 99 -25.26 -12.66 4.40
CA GLY A 99 -26.23 -13.62 4.92
C GLY A 99 -27.69 -13.17 4.75
N ALA A 100 -27.96 -12.07 4.04
CA ALA A 100 -29.28 -11.84 3.47
C ALA A 100 -29.33 -12.64 2.15
N GLY A 101 -29.79 -13.89 2.28
CA GLY A 101 -29.85 -14.84 1.19
C GLY A 101 -30.51 -14.24 -0.05
N THR A 102 -29.75 -14.16 -1.13
CA THR A 102 -30.31 -14.38 -2.45
C THR A 102 -30.65 -15.86 -2.54
N SER A 103 -31.73 -16.26 -1.87
CA SER A 103 -32.48 -17.41 -2.34
C SER A 103 -32.87 -17.07 -3.77
N VAL A 104 -32.12 -17.64 -4.72
CA VAL A 104 -32.61 -17.84 -6.08
C VAL A 104 -33.91 -18.59 -5.91
N GLN A 105 -35.02 -17.84 -5.94
CA GLN A 105 -36.34 -18.40 -5.98
C GLN A 105 -36.46 -19.02 -7.38
N GLU A 106 -36.30 -20.34 -7.46
CA GLU A 106 -36.57 -21.08 -8.69
C GLU A 106 -37.99 -20.72 -9.17
N PRO A 107 -38.14 -20.19 -10.38
CA PRO A 107 -39.46 -19.99 -10.96
C PRO A 107 -39.97 -21.35 -11.44
N GLY A 108 -40.84 -21.97 -10.65
CA GLY A 108 -41.75 -23.00 -11.15
C GLY A 108 -41.68 -24.35 -10.45
N ARG A 109 -42.41 -24.48 -9.34
CA ARG A 109 -43.02 -25.75 -8.99
C ARG A 109 -44.52 -25.53 -8.78
N ALA A 110 -45.29 -25.65 -9.87
CA ALA A 110 -46.73 -25.78 -9.79
C ALA A 110 -47.07 -27.18 -9.25
N PRO A 111 -47.97 -27.33 -8.26
CA PRO A 111 -48.46 -28.64 -7.85
C PRO A 111 -49.48 -29.14 -8.88
N ALA A 112 -49.13 -30.20 -9.61
CA ALA A 112 -50.11 -30.98 -10.35
C ALA A 112 -51.02 -31.69 -9.32
N ARG A 113 -52.29 -31.29 -9.31
CA ARG A 113 -53.39 -32.02 -8.67
C ARG A 113 -53.88 -33.11 -9.61
#